data_AF-A0A2R8BL91-F1
#
_entry.id   AF-A0A2R8BL91-F1
#
_cell.length_a   1.000
_cell.length_b   1.000
_cell.length_c   1.000
_cell.angle_alpha   90.00
_cell.angle_beta   90.00
_cell.angle_gamma   90.00
#
_symmetry.space_group_name_H-M   'P 1'
#
loop_
_entity.id
_entity.type
_entity.pdbx_description
1 polymer ?
#
loop_
_entity_poly.entity_id
_entity_poly.type
_entity_poly.pdbx_seq_one_letter_code
_entity_poly.pdbx_strand_id
1 'polypeptide(L)'
;MKLICLTLSLALAMTPVRADEFGRFVGRLILSDEQLDECFASDEDGFFSIFRLVEEFHFIDPNQIDWSVPSGTCVNGASIPAAFWSVMGGPWSGKYRRASVIHDHYVRTRVRTWQDTHRAFYYGMRAGDVSATQAKLMYYAVRRFGKRWDLKTRSLPECGSDNTDCGVARVAKPDWILVPEVPNGDISELVVGMDFDAMSLEEIDRIADEQLSTDILDPSR
;
A
#
# COMPACT_ATOMS: atom_id res chain seq x y z
N MET A 1 35.88 -35.10 -50.65
CA MET A 1 35.89 -34.22 -49.47
C MET A 1 34.63 -33.36 -49.49
N LYS A 2 33.64 -33.64 -48.64
CA LYS A 2 32.49 -32.75 -48.43
C LYS A 2 32.59 -32.21 -47.01
N LEU A 3 32.81 -30.90 -46.89
CA LEU A 3 32.76 -30.17 -45.62
C LEU A 3 31.28 -30.07 -45.18
N ILE A 4 30.99 -30.51 -43.96
CA ILE A 4 29.71 -30.24 -43.28
C ILE A 4 29.91 -28.96 -42.47
N CYS A 5 29.24 -27.89 -42.90
CA CYS A 5 29.22 -26.61 -42.20
C CYS A 5 28.19 -26.71 -41.07
N LEU A 6 28.66 -26.82 -39.82
CA LEU A 6 27.82 -26.86 -38.63
C LEU A 6 27.51 -25.42 -38.21
N THR A 7 26.34 -24.91 -38.56
CA THR A 7 25.88 -23.60 -38.07
C THR A 7 25.36 -23.76 -36.64
N LEU A 8 26.11 -23.24 -35.68
CA LEU A 8 25.70 -23.12 -34.29
C LEU A 8 24.68 -21.97 -34.17
N SER A 9 23.39 -22.29 -34.16
CA SER A 9 22.34 -21.31 -33.87
C SER A 9 22.30 -21.05 -32.36
N LEU A 10 22.85 -19.91 -31.94
CA LEU A 10 22.71 -19.40 -30.58
C LEU A 10 21.28 -18.86 -30.40
N ALA A 11 20.42 -19.66 -29.76
CA ALA A 11 19.10 -19.19 -29.35
C ALA A 11 19.26 -18.18 -28.21
N LEU A 12 18.94 -16.91 -28.48
CA LEU A 12 18.87 -15.85 -27.48
C LEU A 12 17.65 -16.15 -26.59
N ALA A 13 17.87 -16.64 -25.37
CA ALA A 13 16.82 -16.80 -24.38
C ALA A 13 16.35 -15.41 -23.95
N MET A 14 15.23 -14.94 -24.50
CA MET A 14 14.50 -13.82 -23.92
C MET A 14 13.88 -14.33 -22.63
N THR A 15 14.35 -13.87 -21.48
CA THR A 15 13.61 -13.99 -20.22
C THR A 15 12.69 -12.77 -20.09
N PRO A 16 11.41 -12.82 -20.48
CA PRO A 16 10.45 -11.99 -19.77
C PRO A 16 10.24 -12.61 -18.38
N VAL A 17 9.46 -11.96 -17.52
CA VAL A 17 9.01 -12.48 -16.21
C VAL A 17 9.85 -11.99 -15.01
N ARG A 18 9.80 -10.66 -14.77
CA ARG A 18 10.03 -10.04 -13.44
C ARG A 18 8.76 -9.42 -12.85
N ALA A 19 7.75 -9.17 -13.68
CA ALA A 19 6.51 -8.48 -13.31
C ALA A 19 5.40 -9.42 -12.82
N ASP A 20 5.66 -10.72 -12.67
CA ASP A 20 4.72 -11.67 -12.09
C ASP A 20 5.01 -11.93 -10.60
N GLU A 21 6.28 -11.93 -10.19
CA GLU A 21 6.70 -12.26 -8.82
C GLU A 21 6.08 -11.33 -7.77
N PHE A 22 5.99 -10.04 -8.09
CA PHE A 22 5.45 -9.01 -7.20
C PHE A 22 4.15 -8.39 -7.71
N GLY A 23 3.59 -8.93 -8.79
CA GLY A 23 2.42 -8.37 -9.45
C GLY A 23 2.73 -7.25 -10.44
N ARG A 24 1.68 -6.66 -11.00
CA ARG A 24 1.77 -5.70 -12.12
C ARG A 24 0.74 -4.59 -12.03
N PHE A 25 1.14 -3.40 -12.47
CA PHE A 25 0.22 -2.28 -12.67
C PHE A 25 -0.53 -2.39 -14.00
N VAL A 26 -1.78 -1.95 -14.01
CA VAL A 26 -2.63 -1.88 -15.22
C VAL A 26 -3.18 -0.46 -15.36
N GLY A 27 -3.15 0.06 -16.57
CA GLY A 27 -3.50 1.45 -16.85
C GLY A 27 -2.29 2.39 -16.71
N ARG A 28 -2.50 3.66 -17.07
CA ARG A 28 -1.50 4.71 -16.92
C ARG A 28 -1.82 5.52 -15.69
N LEU A 29 -0.80 5.81 -14.89
CA LEU A 29 -0.96 6.75 -13.79
C LEU A 29 -0.97 8.18 -14.36
N ILE A 30 -2.14 8.80 -14.41
CA ILE A 30 -2.34 10.20 -14.79
C ILE A 30 -2.95 10.94 -13.61
N LEU A 31 -2.20 11.88 -13.05
CA LEU A 31 -2.60 12.71 -11.92
C LEU A 31 -2.81 14.14 -12.40
N SER A 32 -3.92 14.74 -12.01
CA SER A 32 -4.27 16.13 -12.28
C SER A 32 -4.26 16.95 -10.99
N ASP A 33 -3.79 18.19 -11.08
CA ASP A 33 -3.90 19.23 -10.05
C ASP A 33 -5.12 20.14 -10.27
N GLU A 34 -5.98 19.82 -11.22
CA GLU A 34 -7.22 20.53 -11.51
C GLU A 34 -8.41 19.97 -10.72
N GLN A 35 -9.41 20.83 -10.46
CA GLN A 35 -10.69 20.46 -9.83
C GLN A 35 -10.52 19.75 -8.47
N LEU A 36 -9.66 20.29 -7.62
CA LEU A 36 -9.34 19.73 -6.31
C LEU A 36 -10.24 20.22 -5.17
N ASP A 37 -11.23 21.08 -5.41
CA ASP A 37 -12.10 21.63 -4.35
C ASP A 37 -12.76 20.51 -3.51
N GLU A 38 -13.28 19.48 -4.17
CA GLU A 38 -13.83 18.29 -3.51
C GLU A 38 -12.75 17.46 -2.82
N CYS A 39 -11.54 17.42 -3.40
CA CYS A 39 -10.42 16.68 -2.85
C CYS A 39 -9.94 17.29 -1.53
N PHE A 40 -9.77 18.61 -1.47
CA PHE A 40 -9.43 19.34 -0.25
C PHE A 40 -10.53 19.25 0.80
N ALA A 41 -11.81 19.30 0.41
CA ALA A 41 -12.92 19.10 1.34
C ALA A 41 -12.94 17.69 1.97
N SER A 42 -12.35 16.70 1.29
CA SER A 42 -12.29 15.30 1.75
C SER A 42 -11.00 14.93 2.48
N ASP A 43 -10.04 15.84 2.60
CA ASP A 43 -8.73 15.55 3.17
C ASP A 43 -8.75 15.68 4.69
N GLU A 44 -8.90 14.54 5.36
CA GLU A 44 -8.88 14.45 6.83
C GLU A 44 -7.49 14.76 7.41
N ASP A 45 -6.45 14.70 6.58
CA ASP A 45 -5.05 14.71 7.02
C ASP A 45 -4.32 16.06 6.79
N GLY A 46 -4.94 17.01 6.06
CA GLY A 46 -4.41 18.36 5.87
C GLY A 46 -3.13 18.46 5.02
N PHE A 47 -2.94 17.56 4.06
CA PHE A 47 -1.78 17.55 3.16
C PHE A 47 -1.91 18.60 2.05
N PHE A 48 -0.83 19.35 1.82
CA PHE A 48 -0.78 20.39 0.79
C PHE A 48 -0.59 19.87 -0.65
N SER A 49 -0.39 18.57 -0.84
CA SER A 49 -0.12 17.99 -2.17
C SER A 49 -1.13 16.90 -2.50
N ILE A 50 -2.35 17.32 -2.84
CA ILE A 50 -3.43 16.44 -3.28
C ILE A 50 -3.50 16.47 -4.81
N PHE A 51 -3.72 15.30 -5.41
CA PHE A 51 -3.98 15.15 -6.83
C PHE A 51 -5.25 14.33 -7.06
N ARG A 52 -5.86 14.52 -8.22
CA ARG A 52 -6.98 13.72 -8.69
C ARG A 52 -6.49 12.71 -9.73
N LEU A 53 -6.83 11.45 -9.55
CA LEU A 53 -6.58 10.42 -10.54
C LEU A 53 -7.50 10.63 -11.76
N VAL A 54 -6.94 10.72 -12.96
CA VAL A 54 -7.71 11.04 -14.19
C VAL A 54 -8.32 9.79 -14.83
N GLU A 55 -7.56 8.71 -14.90
CA GLU A 55 -7.98 7.43 -15.49
C GLU A 55 -8.02 6.35 -14.40
N GLU A 56 -8.87 5.34 -14.54
CA GLU A 56 -8.85 4.17 -13.64
C GLU A 56 -7.45 3.52 -13.63
N PHE A 57 -6.99 3.13 -12.45
CA PHE A 57 -5.66 2.58 -12.26
C PHE A 57 -5.71 1.35 -11.35
N HIS A 58 -5.01 0.29 -11.74
CA HIS A 58 -5.05 -0.98 -11.02
C HIS A 58 -3.66 -1.47 -10.67
N PHE A 59 -3.62 -2.30 -9.62
CA PHE A 59 -2.50 -3.16 -9.31
C PHE A 59 -3.00 -4.58 -9.07
N ILE A 60 -2.51 -5.54 -9.84
CA ILE A 60 -2.81 -6.96 -9.64
C ILE A 60 -1.64 -7.56 -8.87
N ASP A 61 -1.90 -8.01 -7.65
CA ASP A 61 -0.86 -8.53 -6.76
C ASP A 61 -0.43 -9.98 -7.14
N PRO A 62 0.60 -10.55 -6.48
CA PRO A 62 1.05 -11.92 -6.75
C PRO A 62 -0.03 -12.99 -6.55
N ASN A 63 -1.00 -12.73 -5.67
CA ASN A 63 -2.12 -13.62 -5.38
C ASN A 63 -3.28 -13.44 -6.38
N GLN A 64 -3.08 -12.68 -7.46
CA GLN A 64 -4.08 -12.35 -8.47
C GLN A 64 -5.26 -11.54 -7.93
N ILE A 65 -5.08 -10.82 -6.83
CA ILE A 65 -6.08 -9.89 -6.30
C ILE A 65 -5.93 -8.55 -7.03
N ASP A 66 -7.02 -8.05 -7.61
CA ASP A 66 -7.08 -6.74 -8.24
C ASP A 66 -7.28 -5.65 -7.18
N TRP A 67 -6.36 -4.70 -7.12
CA TRP A 67 -6.41 -3.48 -6.33
C TRP A 67 -6.73 -2.30 -7.26
N SER A 68 -8.02 -2.02 -7.44
CA SER A 68 -8.52 -1.04 -8.40
C SER A 68 -8.78 0.31 -7.75
N VAL A 69 -8.41 1.39 -8.44
CA VAL A 69 -8.64 2.77 -8.01
C VAL A 69 -9.43 3.52 -9.09
N PRO A 70 -10.68 3.93 -8.81
CA PRO A 70 -11.52 4.62 -9.78
C PRO A 70 -10.96 5.98 -10.19
N SER A 71 -11.24 6.39 -11.43
CA SER A 71 -11.03 7.78 -11.87
C SER A 71 -11.77 8.76 -10.95
N GLY A 72 -11.21 9.95 -10.77
CA GLY A 72 -11.71 10.97 -9.86
C GLY A 72 -11.26 10.79 -8.41
N THR A 73 -10.60 9.69 -8.06
CA THR A 73 -10.06 9.44 -6.71
C THR A 73 -9.02 10.51 -6.36
N CYS A 74 -9.24 11.21 -5.24
CA CYS A 74 -8.27 12.13 -4.67
C CYS A 74 -7.19 11.34 -3.90
N VAL A 75 -5.93 11.64 -4.11
CA VAL A 75 -4.77 10.99 -3.50
C VAL A 75 -3.77 12.05 -3.03
N ASN A 76 -3.14 11.84 -1.88
CA ASN A 76 -2.24 12.83 -1.27
C ASN A 76 -0.78 12.33 -1.17
N GLY A 77 -0.52 11.09 -1.56
CA GLY A 77 0.81 10.49 -1.59
C GLY A 77 1.39 10.29 -0.19
N ALA A 78 0.58 10.52 0.85
CA ALA A 78 1.01 10.66 2.23
C ALA A 78 0.92 9.37 3.05
N SER A 79 0.92 8.23 2.36
CA SER A 79 1.02 6.90 2.94
C SER A 79 2.26 6.68 3.81
N ILE A 80 3.27 7.57 3.75
CA ILE A 80 4.56 7.45 4.41
C ILE A 80 4.68 8.53 5.49
N PRO A 81 4.93 8.18 6.76
CA PRO A 81 5.18 9.16 7.81
C PRO A 81 6.34 10.10 7.46
N ALA A 82 6.16 11.39 7.70
CA ALA A 82 7.11 12.44 7.28
C ALA A 82 8.55 12.21 7.76
N ALA A 83 8.73 11.56 8.92
CA ALA A 83 10.04 11.14 9.43
C ALA A 83 10.88 10.34 8.42
N PHE A 84 10.25 9.58 7.52
CA PHE A 84 10.96 8.76 6.55
C PHE A 84 11.25 9.49 5.23
N TRP A 85 10.77 10.72 5.02
CA TRP A 85 10.98 11.43 3.75
C TRP A 85 12.45 11.79 3.49
N SER A 86 13.26 11.94 4.54
CA SER A 86 14.70 12.21 4.43
C SER A 86 15.48 11.04 3.83
N VAL A 87 15.02 9.81 4.06
CA VAL A 87 15.64 8.57 3.56
C VAL A 87 15.06 8.17 2.20
N MET A 88 13.77 8.44 1.98
CA MET A 88 12.99 7.80 0.91
C MET A 88 12.56 8.76 -0.20
N GLY A 89 12.70 10.07 0.02
CA GLY A 89 12.15 11.13 -0.82
C GLY A 89 10.76 11.58 -0.34
N GLY A 90 10.37 12.80 -0.74
CA GLY A 90 9.05 13.38 -0.40
C GLY A 90 7.89 12.69 -1.14
N PRO A 91 6.63 12.94 -0.74
CA PRO A 91 5.41 12.16 -1.07
C PRO A 91 5.09 11.91 -2.57
N TRP A 92 5.81 12.57 -3.48
CA TRP A 92 5.65 12.43 -4.94
C TRP A 92 6.95 12.20 -5.69
N SER A 93 8.02 11.85 -4.98
CA SER A 93 9.32 11.55 -5.56
C SER A 93 9.51 10.04 -5.71
N GLY A 94 10.25 9.63 -6.74
CA GLY A 94 10.68 8.25 -6.88
C GLY A 94 9.64 7.26 -7.41
N LYS A 95 9.99 5.98 -7.28
CA LYS A 95 9.36 4.84 -7.97
C LYS A 95 8.07 4.33 -7.31
N TYR A 96 7.81 4.72 -6.06
CA TYR A 96 6.68 4.21 -5.26
C TYR A 96 5.36 4.94 -5.50
N ARG A 97 5.33 6.03 -6.28
CA ARG A 97 4.09 6.80 -6.56
C ARG A 97 2.91 5.96 -7.03
N ARG A 98 3.16 4.96 -7.86
CA ARG A 98 2.11 4.04 -8.34
C ARG A 98 1.53 3.22 -7.18
N ALA A 99 2.38 2.76 -6.26
CA ALA A 99 1.95 2.01 -5.09
C ALA A 99 1.22 2.90 -4.07
N SER A 100 1.65 4.15 -3.88
CA SER A 100 1.01 5.07 -2.93
C SER A 100 -0.43 5.43 -3.34
N VAL A 101 -0.70 5.59 -4.63
CA VAL A 101 -2.07 5.83 -5.16
C VAL A 101 -3.02 4.69 -4.78
N ILE A 102 -2.57 3.44 -4.93
CA ILE A 102 -3.34 2.27 -4.50
C ILE A 102 -3.54 2.30 -2.98
N HIS A 103 -2.45 2.50 -2.23
CA HIS A 103 -2.50 2.48 -0.77
C HIS A 103 -3.40 3.57 -0.17
N ASP A 104 -3.29 4.82 -0.64
CA ASP A 104 -4.15 5.95 -0.21
C ASP A 104 -5.64 5.60 -0.39
N HIS A 105 -6.01 5.02 -1.55
CA HIS A 105 -7.38 4.63 -1.82
C HIS A 105 -7.88 3.58 -0.82
N TYR A 106 -7.09 2.54 -0.56
CA TYR A 106 -7.52 1.43 0.31
C TYR A 106 -7.46 1.78 1.80
N VAL A 107 -6.52 2.64 2.24
CA VAL A 107 -6.54 3.22 3.59
C VAL A 107 -7.77 4.10 3.77
N ARG A 108 -8.12 4.92 2.76
CA ARG A 108 -9.31 5.78 2.87
C ARG A 108 -10.59 4.96 2.85
N THR A 109 -10.75 3.99 1.95
CA THR A 109 -12.02 3.27 1.79
C THR A 109 -12.22 2.16 2.83
N ARG A 110 -11.13 1.56 3.31
CA ARG A 110 -11.14 0.50 4.34
C ARG A 110 -11.99 -0.71 3.95
N VAL A 111 -12.04 -1.02 2.66
CA VAL A 111 -12.79 -2.16 2.11
C VAL A 111 -12.02 -3.49 2.19
N ARG A 112 -10.73 -3.44 2.55
CA ARG A 112 -9.86 -4.58 2.82
C ARG A 112 -9.19 -4.41 4.16
N THR A 113 -8.57 -5.46 4.70
CA THR A 113 -7.86 -5.36 5.99
C THR A 113 -6.69 -4.39 5.87
N TRP A 114 -6.30 -3.77 6.98
CA TRP A 114 -5.14 -2.88 6.99
C TRP A 114 -3.84 -3.65 6.70
N GLN A 115 -3.74 -4.90 7.16
CA GLN A 115 -2.60 -5.79 6.88
C GLN A 115 -2.45 -6.06 5.39
N ASP A 116 -3.54 -6.46 4.71
CA ASP A 116 -3.51 -6.72 3.27
C ASP A 116 -3.22 -5.44 2.49
N THR A 117 -3.78 -4.31 2.94
CA THR A 117 -3.57 -2.99 2.31
C THR A 117 -2.09 -2.59 2.36
N HIS A 118 -1.45 -2.72 3.53
CA HIS A 118 -0.02 -2.44 3.67
C HIS A 118 0.84 -3.46 2.92
N ARG A 119 0.45 -4.73 2.87
CA ARG A 119 1.18 -5.76 2.13
C ARG A 119 1.09 -5.56 0.61
N ALA A 120 -0.06 -5.13 0.10
CA ALA A 120 -0.22 -4.73 -1.29
C ALA A 120 0.65 -3.52 -1.65
N PHE A 121 0.85 -2.59 -0.73
CA PHE A 121 1.81 -1.49 -0.91
C PHE A 121 3.25 -2.00 -1.09
N TYR A 122 3.69 -2.98 -0.28
CA TYR A 122 4.99 -3.63 -0.48
C TYR A 122 5.11 -4.23 -1.89
N TYR A 123 4.13 -5.03 -2.32
CA TYR A 123 4.15 -5.66 -3.63
C TYR A 123 4.14 -4.61 -4.75
N GLY A 124 3.30 -3.58 -4.66
CA GLY A 124 3.25 -2.48 -5.61
C GLY A 124 4.58 -1.74 -5.73
N MET A 125 5.30 -1.54 -4.63
CA MET A 125 6.64 -0.95 -4.66
C MET A 125 7.63 -1.84 -5.41
N ARG A 126 7.63 -3.15 -5.14
CA ARG A 126 8.51 -4.10 -5.82
C ARG A 126 8.20 -4.22 -7.31
N ALA A 127 6.92 -4.26 -7.68
CA ALA A 127 6.46 -4.18 -9.07
C ALA A 127 6.83 -2.85 -9.75
N GLY A 128 7.04 -1.79 -8.96
CA GLY A 128 7.49 -0.47 -9.41
C GLY A 128 9.01 -0.30 -9.50
N ASP A 129 9.81 -1.36 -9.37
CA ASP A 129 11.28 -1.35 -9.33
C ASP A 129 11.90 -0.59 -8.14
N VAL A 130 11.18 -0.50 -7.02
CA VAL A 130 11.77 -0.10 -5.72
C VAL A 130 12.64 -1.25 -5.19
N SER A 131 13.80 -0.94 -4.61
CA SER A 131 14.69 -1.97 -4.06
C SER A 131 14.01 -2.75 -2.93
N ALA A 132 14.44 -4.00 -2.72
CA ALA A 132 13.90 -4.85 -1.66
C ALA A 132 14.00 -4.19 -0.28
N THR A 133 15.18 -3.68 0.06
CA THR A 133 15.49 -2.97 1.31
C THR A 133 14.54 -1.80 1.52
N GLN A 134 14.40 -0.94 0.51
CA GLN A 134 13.56 0.25 0.60
C GLN A 134 12.08 -0.13 0.74
N ALA A 135 11.60 -1.08 -0.05
CA ALA A 135 10.22 -1.54 0.02
C ALA A 135 9.90 -2.18 1.38
N LYS A 136 10.82 -2.96 1.96
CA LYS A 136 10.65 -3.59 3.28
C LYS A 136 10.69 -2.57 4.42
N LEU A 137 11.59 -1.59 4.37
CA LEU A 137 11.61 -0.46 5.31
C LEU A 137 10.27 0.29 5.29
N MET A 138 9.78 0.59 4.08
CA MET A 138 8.50 1.26 3.88
C MET A 138 7.32 0.43 4.38
N TYR A 139 7.36 -0.88 4.11
CA TYR A 139 6.36 -1.81 4.60
C TYR A 139 6.32 -1.87 6.13
N TYR A 140 7.48 -1.95 6.77
CA TYR A 140 7.61 -1.90 8.23
C TYR A 140 7.02 -0.60 8.78
N ALA A 141 7.34 0.55 8.18
CA ALA A 141 6.83 1.85 8.62
C ALA A 141 5.30 1.91 8.60
N VAL A 142 4.66 1.51 7.50
CA VAL A 142 3.20 1.51 7.41
C VAL A 142 2.57 0.44 8.30
N ARG A 143 3.22 -0.72 8.47
CA ARG A 143 2.74 -1.78 9.39
C ARG A 143 2.75 -1.31 10.84
N ARG A 144 3.82 -0.63 11.27
CA ARG A 144 4.03 -0.21 12.66
C ARG A 144 3.28 1.06 13.03
N PHE A 145 3.27 2.06 12.14
CA PHE A 145 2.77 3.42 12.44
C PHE A 145 1.59 3.85 11.57
N GLY A 146 1.24 3.09 10.54
CA GLY A 146 0.12 3.40 9.65
C GLY A 146 -1.24 3.26 10.34
N LYS A 147 -2.25 3.88 9.73
CA LYS A 147 -3.64 3.81 10.20
C LYS A 147 -4.16 2.37 10.19
N ARG A 148 -4.98 2.01 11.18
CA ARG A 148 -5.53 0.65 11.35
C ARG A 148 -7.04 0.67 11.54
N TRP A 149 -7.69 -0.42 11.15
CA TRP A 149 -9.14 -0.57 11.25
C TRP A 149 -9.52 -2.04 11.27
N ASP A 150 -10.60 -2.39 11.98
CA ASP A 150 -11.13 -3.75 11.93
C ASP A 150 -12.29 -3.83 10.95
N LEU A 151 -12.22 -4.79 10.02
CA LEU A 151 -13.35 -5.17 9.21
C LEU A 151 -14.39 -5.83 10.12
N LYS A 152 -15.39 -5.07 10.55
CA LYS A 152 -16.54 -5.62 11.28
C LYS A 152 -17.33 -6.51 10.30
N THR A 153 -17.24 -7.83 10.45
CA THR A 153 -18.14 -8.79 9.80
C THR A 153 -19.57 -8.41 10.20
N ARG A 154 -20.44 -8.08 9.24
CA ARG A 154 -21.86 -7.87 9.54
C ARG A 154 -22.68 -9.04 9.04
N SER A 155 -23.48 -9.61 9.95
CA SER A 155 -24.69 -10.35 9.61
C SER A 155 -25.59 -9.43 8.78
N LEU A 156 -26.11 -9.94 7.67
CA LEU A 156 -27.20 -9.27 6.96
C LEU A 156 -28.39 -9.16 7.94
N PRO A 157 -29.12 -8.04 7.97
CA PRO A 157 -30.40 -8.01 8.65
C PRO A 157 -31.25 -9.14 8.05
N GLU A 158 -31.73 -10.07 8.87
CA GLU A 158 -32.75 -11.00 8.42
C GLU A 158 -33.92 -10.17 7.89
N CYS A 159 -34.31 -10.34 6.62
CA CYS A 159 -35.51 -9.68 6.11
C CYS A 159 -36.68 -10.14 6.99
N GLY A 160 -37.42 -9.17 7.57
CA GLY A 160 -38.65 -9.49 8.29
C GLY A 160 -39.62 -10.25 7.39
N SER A 161 -40.51 -11.05 8.01
CA SER A 161 -41.43 -12.00 7.36
C SER A 161 -42.27 -11.43 6.20
N ASP A 162 -42.39 -10.11 6.12
CA ASP A 162 -43.32 -9.41 5.25
C ASP A 162 -42.66 -8.93 3.95
N ASN A 163 -41.34 -9.16 3.80
CA ASN A 163 -40.54 -9.05 2.58
C ASN A 163 -40.65 -7.73 1.79
N THR A 164 -41.21 -6.67 2.39
CA THR A 164 -41.52 -5.40 1.69
C THR A 164 -40.49 -4.30 1.90
N ASP A 165 -39.51 -4.49 2.79
CA ASP A 165 -38.41 -3.54 3.00
C ASP A 165 -37.13 -4.26 3.44
N CYS A 166 -36.52 -5.02 2.53
CA CYS A 166 -35.12 -5.40 2.70
C CYS A 166 -34.27 -4.15 2.44
N GLY A 167 -34.22 -3.25 3.43
CA GLY A 167 -33.44 -2.02 3.35
C GLY A 167 -32.01 -2.33 2.92
N VAL A 168 -31.52 -1.64 1.89
CA VAL A 168 -30.11 -1.71 1.50
C VAL A 168 -29.29 -1.19 2.68
N ALA A 169 -28.69 -2.10 3.44
CA ALA A 169 -27.85 -1.74 4.57
C ALA A 169 -26.71 -0.86 4.06
N ARG A 170 -26.75 0.44 4.36
CA ARG A 170 -25.61 1.34 4.12
C ARG A 170 -24.48 0.87 5.03
N VAL A 171 -23.46 0.24 4.46
CA VAL A 171 -22.31 -0.26 5.21
C VAL A 171 -21.54 0.93 5.75
N ALA A 172 -21.69 1.20 7.06
CA ALA A 172 -20.88 2.21 7.72
C ALA A 172 -19.41 1.80 7.67
N LYS A 173 -18.56 2.74 7.24
CA LYS A 173 -17.10 2.67 7.19
C LYS A 173 -16.56 2.22 8.57
N PRO A 174 -15.61 1.26 8.66
CA PRO A 174 -15.09 0.81 9.95
C PRO A 174 -14.43 1.95 10.73
N ASP A 175 -14.36 1.87 12.05
CA ASP A 175 -13.72 2.90 12.88
C ASP A 175 -12.19 2.73 12.87
N TRP A 176 -11.46 3.82 13.13
CA TRP A 176 -10.01 3.76 13.30
C TRP A 176 -9.65 3.07 14.62
N ILE A 177 -8.64 2.21 14.60
CA ILE A 177 -7.95 1.76 15.82
C ILE A 177 -6.88 2.80 16.12
N LEU A 178 -6.87 3.32 17.36
CA LEU A 178 -5.87 4.28 17.80
C LEU A 178 -4.48 3.64 17.76
N VAL A 179 -3.59 4.21 16.95
CA VAL A 179 -2.16 3.93 16.96
C VAL A 179 -1.49 5.16 17.56
N PRO A 180 -0.68 5.03 18.63
CA PRO A 180 0.02 6.17 19.20
C PRO A 180 0.88 6.85 18.14
N GLU A 181 0.80 8.19 18.08
CA GLU A 181 1.70 8.97 17.24
C GLU A 181 3.12 8.87 17.80
N VAL A 182 4.07 8.53 16.94
CA VAL A 182 5.49 8.49 17.32
C VAL A 182 6.17 9.77 16.82
N PRO A 183 6.83 10.55 17.69
CA PRO A 183 7.57 11.74 17.27
C PRO A 183 8.59 11.40 16.18
N ASN A 184 8.74 12.29 15.19
CA ASN A 184 9.60 12.05 14.03
C ASN A 184 11.08 11.73 14.38
N GLY A 185 11.57 12.16 15.56
CA GLY A 185 12.93 11.86 16.03
C GLY A 185 13.16 10.39 16.37
N ASP A 186 12.20 9.76 17.03
CA ASP A 186 12.30 8.38 17.55
C ASP A 186 12.26 7.34 16.43
N ILE A 187 11.61 7.67 15.31
CA ILE A 187 11.45 6.78 14.16
C ILE A 187 12.80 6.41 13.54
N SER A 188 13.74 7.35 13.48
CA SER A 188 15.08 7.10 12.93
C SER A 188 15.87 6.13 13.81
N GLU A 189 15.71 6.20 15.12
CA GLU A 189 16.35 5.32 16.10
C GLU A 189 15.76 3.91 16.06
N LEU A 190 14.44 3.78 15.85
CA LEU A 190 13.74 2.50 15.75
C LEU A 190 14.16 1.64 14.56
N VAL A 191 14.65 2.25 13.47
CA VAL A 191 15.10 1.53 12.27
C VAL A 191 16.62 1.35 12.22
N VAL A 192 17.37 1.99 13.12
CA VAL A 192 18.83 1.85 13.21
C VAL A 192 19.18 0.44 13.68
N GLY A 193 19.95 -0.28 12.86
CA GLY A 193 20.42 -1.64 13.17
C GLY A 193 19.53 -2.77 12.64
N MET A 194 18.39 -2.47 12.02
CA MET A 194 17.58 -3.48 11.32
C MET A 194 18.19 -3.81 9.95
N ASP A 195 18.43 -5.10 9.70
CA ASP A 195 18.86 -5.59 8.38
C ASP A 195 17.64 -5.99 7.55
N PHE A 196 17.03 -5.00 6.90
CA PHE A 196 15.89 -5.24 6.01
C PHE A 196 16.25 -6.13 4.80
N ASP A 197 17.51 -6.25 4.40
CA ASP A 197 17.87 -7.15 3.31
C ASP A 197 17.70 -8.61 3.72
N ALA A 198 18.12 -8.96 4.94
CA ALA A 198 18.01 -10.31 5.47
C ALA A 198 16.59 -10.72 5.92
N MET A 199 15.75 -9.77 6.34
CA MET A 199 14.45 -10.06 6.95
C MET A 199 13.38 -10.55 5.95
N SER A 200 12.60 -11.54 6.34
CA SER A 200 11.36 -11.95 5.65
C SER A 200 10.21 -10.98 5.91
N LEU A 201 9.15 -11.03 5.10
CA LEU A 201 7.96 -10.21 5.33
C LEU A 201 7.21 -10.63 6.60
N GLU A 202 7.25 -11.91 6.93
CA GLU A 202 6.65 -12.49 8.13
C GLU A 202 7.40 -12.05 9.38
N GLU A 203 8.73 -11.92 9.30
CA GLU A 203 9.53 -11.34 10.37
C GLU A 203 9.23 -9.85 10.56
N ILE A 204 9.05 -9.09 9.47
CA ILE A 204 8.62 -7.69 9.54
C ILE A 204 7.24 -7.57 10.18
N ASP A 205 6.28 -8.40 9.78
CA ASP A 205 4.93 -8.44 10.38
C ASP A 205 5.02 -8.68 11.88
N ARG A 206 5.79 -9.70 12.28
CA ARG A 206 5.98 -10.07 13.68
C ARG A 206 6.59 -8.92 14.49
N ILE A 207 7.70 -8.32 14.04
CA ILE A 207 8.38 -7.26 14.79
C ILE A 207 7.54 -5.99 14.85
N ALA A 208 6.95 -5.60 13.71
CA ALA A 208 6.07 -4.44 13.66
C ALA A 208 4.89 -4.60 14.60
N ASP A 209 4.29 -5.80 14.68
CA ASP A 209 3.14 -6.08 15.55
C ASP A 209 3.54 -6.28 17.04
N GLU A 210 4.70 -6.91 17.32
CA GLU A 210 5.21 -7.15 18.69
C GLU A 210 5.65 -5.88 19.40
N GLN A 211 6.38 -4.99 18.74
CA GLN A 211 6.88 -3.75 19.37
C GLN A 211 5.74 -2.80 19.77
N LEU A 212 4.52 -2.97 19.24
CA LEU A 212 3.35 -2.28 19.79
C LEU A 212 2.95 -2.82 21.15
N SER A 213 3.04 -4.14 21.34
CA SER A 213 2.62 -4.77 22.60
C SER A 213 3.53 -4.38 23.77
N THR A 214 4.80 -4.10 23.51
CA THR A 214 5.78 -3.70 24.53
C THR A 214 5.72 -2.22 24.87
N ASP A 215 5.41 -1.35 23.91
CA ASP A 215 5.39 0.11 24.12
C ASP A 215 4.00 0.64 24.54
N ILE A 216 2.92 -0.11 24.28
CA ILE A 216 1.53 0.32 24.59
C ILE A 216 1.02 -0.20 25.95
N LEU A 217 1.69 -1.19 26.55
CA LEU A 217 1.26 -1.78 27.83
C LEU A 217 2.08 -1.37 29.06
N ASP A 218 3.12 -0.55 28.91
CA ASP A 218 3.85 0.01 30.05
C ASP A 218 3.85 1.55 30.02
N PRO A 219 2.84 2.22 30.62
CA PRO A 219 2.81 3.67 30.74
C PRO A 219 3.84 4.22 31.74
N SER A 220 4.80 3.41 32.21
CA SER A 220 5.81 3.81 33.20
C SER A 220 7.25 3.90 32.68
N ARG A 221 7.46 3.86 31.35
CA ARG A 221 8.74 4.21 30.71
C ARG A 221 8.72 5.59 30.07
#